data_AF-A0A8W8NYJ3-F1
#
_entry.id   AF-A0A8W8NYJ3-F1
#
_cell.length_a   1.000
_cell.length_b   1.000
_cell.length_c   1.000
_cell.angle_alpha   90.00
_cell.angle_beta   90.00
_cell.angle_gamma   90.00
#
_symmetry.space_group_name_H-M   'P 1'
#
loop_
_entity.id
_entity.type
_entity.pdbx_description
1 polymer ?
#
loop_
_entity_poly.entity_id
_entity_poly.type
_entity_poly.pdbx_seq_one_letter_code
_entity_poly.pdbx_strand_id
1 'polypeptide(L)'
;MESVFSCSMFFALFSLGSMYGCPVTGYYGEDCSLPCPQNCQEGHCHIVDGTCLGCVPGYTGARCDTECNNFKYGLECDSSCGICLNGVKCNHVNGSCPNGCDAGVFGYKCDKAIALTDDDHASVSEPYTTLYVCIPIIMLSVSLNVYLIIRHLRHRNSEGKRQKNPENVDEHVETTRFSKTVYDQVEGNSAYQELGDITKESQYDKL
;
A
#
# COMPACT_ATOMS: atom_id res chain seq x y z
N MET A 1 -14.98 -65.65 -2.23
CA MET A 1 -13.68 -65.58 -2.90
C MET A 1 -13.98 -65.44 -4.38
N GLU A 2 -13.97 -64.20 -4.86
CA GLU A 2 -12.87 -63.67 -5.71
C GLU A 2 -12.95 -64.34 -7.10
N SER A 3 -13.31 -63.63 -8.17
CA SER A 3 -12.44 -62.62 -8.77
C SER A 3 -13.21 -61.89 -9.90
N VAL A 4 -13.47 -60.58 -9.78
CA VAL A 4 -12.76 -59.42 -10.40
C VAL A 4 -12.40 -59.55 -11.90
N PHE A 5 -12.53 -58.40 -12.60
CA PHE A 5 -12.22 -58.09 -14.00
C PHE A 5 -13.35 -58.42 -15.00
N SER A 6 -14.20 -57.47 -15.38
CA SER A 6 -13.76 -56.35 -16.23
C SER A 6 -14.50 -55.06 -15.88
N CYS A 7 -14.01 -54.38 -14.83
CA CYS A 7 -14.24 -52.95 -14.64
C CYS A 7 -13.52 -52.13 -15.74
N SER A 8 -12.65 -52.76 -16.53
CA SER A 8 -11.73 -52.12 -17.48
C SER A 8 -12.36 -51.72 -18.81
N MET A 9 -13.58 -52.20 -19.14
CA MET A 9 -14.20 -51.92 -20.44
C MET A 9 -15.21 -50.77 -20.42
N PHE A 10 -15.70 -50.37 -19.25
CA PHE A 10 -16.51 -49.16 -19.09
C PHE A 10 -15.66 -47.89 -18.93
N PHE A 11 -14.44 -47.99 -18.42
CA PHE A 11 -13.52 -46.84 -18.33
C PHE A 11 -12.74 -46.57 -19.63
N ALA A 12 -12.76 -47.49 -20.60
CA ALA A 12 -12.05 -47.34 -21.88
C ALA A 12 -12.84 -46.60 -22.98
N LEU A 13 -14.14 -46.32 -22.78
CA LEU A 13 -14.95 -45.52 -23.71
C LEU A 13 -15.04 -44.03 -23.32
N PHE A 14 -14.49 -43.63 -22.18
CA PHE A 14 -14.50 -42.24 -21.70
C PHE A 14 -13.11 -41.60 -21.60
N SER A 15 -12.07 -42.20 -22.21
CA SER A 15 -10.70 -41.65 -22.16
C SER A 15 -10.23 -41.01 -23.47
N LEU A 16 -11.11 -40.83 -24.46
CA LEU A 16 -10.87 -39.93 -25.60
C LEU A 16 -11.91 -38.81 -25.58
N GLY A 17 -11.99 -38.10 -24.45
CA GLY A 17 -12.42 -36.72 -24.50
C GLY A 17 -11.36 -35.97 -25.30
N SER A 18 -11.53 -35.91 -26.62
CA SER A 18 -10.80 -34.95 -27.45
C SER A 18 -10.87 -33.63 -26.71
N MET A 19 -9.72 -33.03 -26.45
CA MET A 19 -9.67 -31.63 -26.05
C MET A 19 -10.27 -30.86 -27.24
N TYR A 20 -11.58 -30.64 -27.22
CA TYR A 20 -12.34 -29.97 -28.28
C TYR A 20 -11.96 -28.49 -28.26
N GLY A 21 -10.77 -28.22 -28.78
CA GLY A 21 -10.08 -26.94 -28.76
C GLY A 21 -9.53 -26.65 -30.15
N CYS A 22 -9.58 -25.39 -30.58
CA CYS A 22 -8.91 -25.00 -31.81
C CYS A 22 -7.39 -25.00 -31.54
N PRO A 23 -6.58 -25.57 -32.44
CA PRO A 23 -5.13 -25.58 -32.27
C PRO A 23 -4.51 -24.17 -32.37
N VAL A 24 -5.28 -23.20 -32.91
CA VAL A 24 -4.89 -21.79 -33.06
C VAL A 24 -5.78 -20.93 -32.16
N THR A 25 -5.16 -20.00 -31.43
CA THR A 25 -5.88 -19.03 -30.57
C THR A 25 -6.55 -17.95 -31.42
N GLY A 26 -7.69 -17.45 -30.94
CA GLY A 26 -8.43 -16.38 -31.63
C GLY A 26 -9.23 -16.86 -32.85
N TYR A 27 -9.46 -18.16 -32.99
CA TYR A 27 -10.33 -18.75 -34.01
C TYR A 27 -11.34 -19.71 -33.39
N TYR A 28 -12.49 -19.85 -34.04
CA TYR A 28 -13.61 -20.70 -33.63
C TYR A 28 -14.28 -21.35 -34.85
N GLY A 29 -15.26 -22.21 -34.58
CA GLY A 29 -16.00 -23.00 -35.57
C GLY A 29 -15.45 -24.42 -35.71
N GLU A 30 -16.20 -25.27 -36.40
CA GLU A 30 -15.89 -26.71 -36.57
C GLU A 30 -14.48 -26.94 -37.18
N ASP A 31 -14.09 -26.07 -38.13
CA ASP A 31 -12.80 -26.10 -38.82
C ASP A 31 -11.81 -25.02 -38.34
N CYS A 32 -12.08 -24.33 -37.23
CA CYS A 32 -11.22 -23.27 -36.69
C CYS A 32 -10.82 -22.19 -37.72
N SER A 33 -11.74 -21.88 -38.63
CA SER A 33 -11.50 -20.96 -39.75
C SER A 33 -12.12 -19.58 -39.55
N LEU A 34 -12.94 -19.41 -38.51
CA LEU A 34 -13.61 -18.15 -38.21
C LEU A 34 -12.83 -17.39 -37.13
N PRO A 35 -12.40 -16.14 -37.36
CA PRO A 35 -11.71 -15.38 -36.33
C PRO A 35 -12.68 -14.98 -35.22
N CYS A 36 -12.22 -15.01 -33.96
CA CYS A 36 -12.97 -14.49 -32.83
C CYS A 36 -13.33 -13.01 -33.05
N PRO A 37 -14.47 -12.55 -32.49
CA PRO A 37 -14.82 -11.14 -32.52
C PRO A 37 -13.69 -10.25 -31.95
N GLN A 38 -13.42 -9.14 -32.63
CA GLN A 38 -12.28 -8.26 -32.34
C GLN A 38 -12.28 -7.72 -30.91
N ASN A 39 -13.46 -7.44 -30.36
CA ASN A 39 -13.64 -6.79 -29.06
C ASN A 39 -13.85 -7.80 -27.93
N CYS A 40 -13.66 -9.10 -28.17
CA CYS A 40 -13.57 -10.06 -27.07
C CYS A 40 -12.35 -9.74 -26.21
N GLN A 41 -12.51 -9.83 -24.90
CA GLN A 41 -11.39 -9.72 -23.97
C GLN A 41 -10.34 -10.79 -24.27
N GLU A 42 -9.08 -10.36 -24.38
CA GLU A 42 -7.92 -11.23 -24.70
C GLU A 42 -8.02 -11.95 -26.06
N GLY A 43 -8.99 -11.58 -26.92
CA GLY A 43 -9.24 -12.26 -28.20
C GLY A 43 -9.76 -13.69 -28.04
N HIS A 44 -10.26 -14.05 -26.86
CA HIS A 44 -10.80 -15.37 -26.57
C HIS A 44 -12.31 -15.41 -26.75
N CYS A 45 -12.78 -16.39 -27.51
CA CYS A 45 -14.19 -16.66 -27.72
C CYS A 45 -14.48 -18.15 -27.62
N HIS A 46 -15.74 -18.49 -27.37
CA HIS A 46 -16.22 -19.85 -27.28
C HIS A 46 -16.06 -20.55 -28.63
N ILE A 47 -15.48 -21.75 -28.59
CA ILE A 47 -15.04 -22.47 -29.79
C ILE A 47 -16.16 -22.82 -30.77
N VAL A 48 -17.40 -23.00 -30.29
CA VAL A 48 -18.51 -23.45 -31.14
C VAL A 48 -19.21 -22.27 -31.82
N ASP A 49 -19.59 -21.25 -31.06
CA ASP A 49 -20.48 -20.17 -31.50
C ASP A 49 -19.79 -18.79 -31.58
N GLY A 50 -18.56 -18.68 -31.10
CA GLY A 50 -17.78 -17.44 -31.12
C GLY A 50 -18.25 -16.41 -30.09
N THR A 51 -18.99 -16.81 -29.06
CA THR A 51 -19.40 -15.92 -27.97
C THR A 51 -18.21 -15.54 -27.10
N CYS A 52 -18.08 -14.26 -26.72
CA CYS A 52 -17.01 -13.79 -25.86
C CYS A 52 -17.38 -14.04 -24.38
N LEU A 53 -16.39 -14.42 -23.56
CA LEU A 53 -16.59 -14.49 -22.10
C LEU A 53 -16.70 -13.10 -21.46
N GLY A 54 -16.07 -12.10 -22.08
CA GLY A 54 -16.11 -10.70 -21.69
C GLY A 54 -15.71 -9.81 -22.86
N CYS A 55 -16.08 -8.53 -22.77
CA CYS A 55 -15.77 -7.52 -23.78
C CYS A 55 -14.70 -6.56 -23.30
N VAL A 56 -13.92 -6.02 -24.24
CA VAL A 56 -13.07 -4.87 -23.95
C VAL A 56 -13.93 -3.65 -23.58
N PRO A 57 -13.39 -2.69 -22.80
CA PRO A 57 -14.16 -1.51 -22.39
C PRO A 57 -14.79 -0.77 -23.57
N GLY A 58 -16.06 -0.39 -23.42
CA GLY A 58 -16.82 0.33 -24.43
C GLY A 58 -17.63 -0.56 -25.37
N TYR A 59 -17.60 -1.88 -25.21
CA TYR A 59 -18.38 -2.82 -25.99
C TYR A 59 -19.20 -3.77 -25.10
N THR A 60 -20.28 -4.30 -25.66
CA THR A 60 -21.23 -5.21 -25.01
C THR A 60 -21.86 -6.17 -26.03
N GLY A 61 -22.70 -7.07 -25.54
CA GLY A 61 -23.33 -8.14 -26.32
C GLY A 61 -22.50 -9.43 -26.31
N ALA A 62 -23.15 -10.55 -26.68
CA ALA A 62 -22.54 -11.88 -26.61
C ALA A 62 -21.29 -12.03 -27.50
N ARG A 63 -21.13 -11.16 -28.51
CA ARG A 63 -19.99 -11.14 -29.44
C ARG A 63 -19.21 -9.82 -29.39
N CYS A 64 -19.48 -8.96 -28.42
CA CYS A 64 -18.82 -7.65 -28.26
C CYS A 64 -18.87 -6.76 -29.52
N ASP A 65 -19.92 -6.89 -30.32
CA ASP A 65 -20.14 -6.17 -31.58
C ASP A 65 -20.92 -4.87 -31.37
N THR A 66 -21.43 -4.63 -30.16
CA THR A 66 -22.27 -3.48 -29.84
C THR A 66 -21.49 -2.50 -28.99
N GLU A 67 -21.34 -1.25 -29.43
CA GLU A 67 -20.78 -0.19 -28.59
C GLU A 67 -21.71 0.12 -27.41
N CYS A 68 -21.14 0.59 -26.29
CA CYS A 68 -21.93 1.11 -25.19
C CYS A 68 -22.86 2.25 -25.67
N ASN A 69 -24.14 2.11 -25.34
CA ASN A 69 -25.21 3.04 -25.68
C ASN A 69 -25.86 3.57 -24.40
N ASN A 70 -26.95 4.34 -24.54
CA ASN A 70 -27.70 4.90 -23.41
C ASN A 70 -26.85 5.76 -22.46
N PHE A 71 -25.94 6.56 -23.02
CA PHE A 71 -25.03 7.42 -22.24
C PHE A 71 -24.22 6.62 -21.20
N LYS A 72 -23.75 5.43 -21.58
CA LYS A 72 -22.85 4.61 -20.75
C LYS A 72 -21.51 4.39 -21.43
N TYR A 73 -20.50 4.04 -20.63
CA TYR A 73 -19.14 3.77 -21.08
C TYR A 73 -18.42 2.78 -20.17
N GLY A 74 -17.22 2.35 -20.58
CA GLY A 74 -16.32 1.54 -19.77
C GLY A 74 -16.57 0.03 -19.89
N LEU A 75 -16.02 -0.73 -18.95
CA LEU A 75 -16.22 -2.19 -18.89
C LEU A 75 -17.70 -2.50 -18.63
N GLU A 76 -18.25 -3.46 -19.36
CA GLU A 76 -19.67 -3.88 -19.29
C GLU A 76 -20.69 -2.74 -19.49
N CYS A 77 -20.24 -1.57 -19.95
CA CYS A 77 -21.05 -0.36 -20.01
C CYS A 77 -21.68 0.02 -18.66
N ASP A 78 -20.95 -0.15 -17.55
CA ASP A 78 -21.50 0.11 -16.21
C ASP A 78 -21.33 1.55 -15.72
N SER A 79 -20.45 2.33 -16.36
CA SER A 79 -20.27 3.74 -16.02
C SER A 79 -21.22 4.63 -16.81
N SER A 80 -21.79 5.65 -16.18
CA SER A 80 -22.68 6.62 -16.84
C SER A 80 -21.92 7.89 -17.25
N CYS A 81 -22.18 8.40 -18.45
CA CYS A 81 -21.63 9.66 -18.95
C CYS A 81 -22.02 10.84 -18.04
N GLY A 82 -21.16 11.85 -17.95
CA GLY A 82 -21.54 13.16 -17.45
C GLY A 82 -22.32 13.98 -18.48
N ILE A 83 -22.49 15.27 -18.20
CA ILE A 83 -23.27 16.18 -19.06
C ILE A 83 -22.36 16.82 -20.11
N CYS A 84 -22.22 16.15 -21.25
CA CYS A 84 -21.48 16.69 -22.39
C CYS A 84 -22.24 17.86 -23.04
N LEU A 85 -21.48 18.80 -23.62
CA LEU A 85 -22.01 19.95 -24.33
C LEU A 85 -23.07 19.54 -25.39
N ASN A 86 -24.23 20.20 -25.38
CA ASN A 86 -25.35 19.95 -26.29
C ASN A 86 -25.88 18.50 -26.27
N GLY A 87 -25.67 17.76 -25.17
CA GLY A 87 -26.13 16.37 -25.05
C GLY A 87 -25.43 15.39 -26.00
N VAL A 88 -24.24 15.73 -26.50
CA VAL A 88 -23.44 14.85 -27.36
C VAL A 88 -23.08 13.57 -26.61
N LYS A 89 -23.13 12.41 -27.29
CA LYS A 89 -22.75 11.12 -26.71
C LYS A 89 -21.28 11.18 -26.24
N CYS A 90 -21.04 10.80 -24.99
CA CYS A 90 -19.66 10.68 -24.49
C CYS A 90 -18.95 9.49 -25.14
N ASN A 91 -17.61 9.51 -25.12
CA ASN A 91 -16.80 8.42 -25.63
C ASN A 91 -17.14 7.10 -24.89
N HIS A 92 -17.57 6.10 -25.63
CA HIS A 92 -18.04 4.82 -25.08
C HIS A 92 -16.95 4.03 -24.33
N VAL A 93 -15.66 4.28 -24.58
CA VAL A 93 -14.56 3.58 -23.92
C VAL A 93 -14.19 4.26 -22.60
N ASN A 94 -13.95 5.57 -22.61
CA ASN A 94 -13.36 6.29 -21.47
C ASN A 94 -14.27 7.35 -20.83
N GLY A 95 -15.46 7.59 -21.38
CA GLY A 95 -16.44 8.52 -20.87
C GLY A 95 -16.20 9.99 -21.16
N SER A 96 -15.19 10.34 -21.97
CA SER A 96 -14.84 11.74 -22.24
C SER A 96 -15.84 12.44 -23.15
N CYS A 97 -16.00 13.74 -22.97
CA CYS A 97 -16.86 14.56 -23.83
C CYS A 97 -16.03 15.24 -24.93
N PRO A 98 -16.23 14.93 -26.22
CA PRO A 98 -15.38 15.43 -27.30
C PRO A 98 -15.46 16.96 -27.48
N ASN A 99 -16.61 17.56 -27.16
CA ASN A 99 -16.85 19.00 -27.29
C ASN A 99 -16.81 19.74 -25.94
N GLY A 100 -16.32 19.08 -24.88
CA GLY A 100 -16.34 19.63 -23.53
C GLY A 100 -17.69 19.50 -22.82
N CYS A 101 -17.84 20.27 -21.75
CA CYS A 101 -18.93 20.16 -20.79
C CYS A 101 -20.00 21.23 -20.99
N ASP A 102 -21.22 20.91 -20.59
CA ASP A 102 -22.30 21.89 -20.52
C ASP A 102 -22.13 22.82 -19.30
N ALA A 103 -22.93 23.88 -19.23
CA ALA A 103 -22.87 24.86 -18.16
C ALA A 103 -23.09 24.22 -16.77
N GLY A 104 -22.23 24.55 -15.80
CA GLY A 104 -22.35 24.08 -14.42
C GLY A 104 -21.66 22.73 -14.13
N VAL A 105 -21.09 22.07 -15.13
CA VAL A 105 -20.26 20.86 -14.94
C VAL A 105 -18.87 21.03 -15.56
N PHE A 106 -17.89 20.31 -15.04
CA PHE A 106 -16.49 20.39 -15.49
C PHE A 106 -15.76 19.04 -15.36
N GLY A 107 -14.51 19.01 -15.83
CA GLY A 107 -13.67 17.81 -15.90
C GLY A 107 -13.76 17.10 -17.25
N TYR A 108 -12.85 16.16 -17.52
CA TYR A 108 -12.78 15.50 -18.83
C TYR A 108 -14.02 14.63 -19.17
N LYS A 109 -14.75 14.17 -18.13
CA LYS A 109 -16.00 13.40 -18.21
C LYS A 109 -17.25 14.23 -17.96
N CYS A 110 -17.11 15.50 -17.60
CA CYS A 110 -18.23 16.39 -17.25
C CYS A 110 -19.13 15.84 -16.13
N ASP A 111 -18.52 15.18 -15.16
CA ASP A 111 -19.13 14.49 -14.02
C ASP A 111 -18.96 15.26 -12.69
N LYS A 112 -18.27 16.40 -12.70
CA LYS A 112 -18.06 17.26 -11.52
C LYS A 112 -18.91 18.51 -11.64
N ALA A 113 -19.76 18.76 -10.66
CA ALA A 113 -20.55 19.99 -10.59
C ALA A 113 -19.71 21.16 -10.09
N ILE A 114 -19.86 22.33 -10.72
CA ILE A 114 -19.35 23.58 -10.18
C ILE A 114 -20.20 23.90 -8.95
N ALA A 115 -19.62 23.74 -7.75
CA ALA A 115 -20.24 24.24 -6.55
C ALA A 115 -20.19 25.77 -6.61
N LEU A 116 -21.28 26.39 -7.09
CA LEU A 116 -21.54 27.81 -6.87
C LEU A 116 -22.06 27.99 -5.44
N THR A 117 -21.27 27.55 -4.47
CA THR A 117 -21.43 28.02 -3.10
C THR A 117 -20.49 29.20 -2.97
N ASP A 118 -21.05 30.40 -3.09
CA ASP A 118 -20.51 31.55 -2.38
C ASP A 118 -20.50 31.17 -0.89
N ASP A 119 -19.41 30.59 -0.41
CA ASP A 119 -18.90 30.63 0.96
C ASP A 119 -17.83 29.55 1.18
N ASP A 120 -16.80 29.96 1.93
CA ASP A 120 -15.60 29.23 2.33
C ASP A 120 -15.80 27.83 2.91
N HIS A 121 -14.75 27.02 2.76
CA HIS A 121 -14.44 25.78 3.50
C HIS A 121 -15.42 24.59 3.40
N ALA A 122 -15.05 23.58 2.61
CA ALA A 122 -14.56 22.29 3.14
C ALA A 122 -14.60 21.18 2.07
N SER A 123 -13.43 20.85 1.54
CA SER A 123 -13.14 19.48 1.12
C SER A 123 -11.64 19.19 1.26
N VAL A 124 -11.08 19.47 2.44
CA VAL A 124 -9.89 18.75 2.85
C VAL A 124 -10.41 17.45 3.46
N SER A 125 -10.24 16.36 2.72
CA SER A 125 -10.26 15.03 3.31
C SER A 125 -9.24 15.03 4.44
N GLU A 126 -9.64 15.13 5.71
CA GLU A 126 -8.71 15.18 6.83
C GLU A 126 -8.68 13.87 7.63
N PRO A 127 -7.86 12.89 7.21
CA PRO A 127 -7.25 11.93 8.13
C PRO A 127 -5.96 12.48 8.77
N TYR A 128 -5.53 13.70 8.43
CA TYR A 128 -4.22 14.26 8.85
C TYR A 128 -4.29 15.07 10.15
N THR A 129 -5.39 15.80 10.42
CA THR A 129 -5.54 16.61 11.63
C THR A 129 -5.72 15.77 12.90
N THR A 130 -6.37 14.61 12.78
CA THR A 130 -6.47 13.65 13.89
C THR A 130 -5.11 13.09 14.29
N LEU A 131 -4.21 12.88 13.33
CA LEU A 131 -2.85 12.40 13.59
C LEU A 131 -2.01 13.42 14.38
N TYR A 132 -2.10 14.70 14.04
CA TYR A 132 -1.35 15.79 14.69
C TYR A 132 -1.71 16.00 16.16
N VAL A 133 -2.95 15.71 16.56
CA VAL A 133 -3.39 15.84 17.97
C VAL A 133 -3.07 14.57 18.78
N CYS A 134 -3.16 13.40 18.16
CA CYS A 134 -2.91 12.13 18.85
C CYS A 134 -1.42 11.93 19.19
N ILE A 135 -0.49 12.32 18.31
CA ILE A 135 0.96 12.17 18.54
C ILE A 135 1.45 12.88 19.83
N PRO A 136 1.17 14.18 20.07
CA PRO A 136 1.65 14.84 21.28
C PRO A 136 1.03 14.25 22.56
N ILE A 137 -0.24 13.82 22.51
CA ILE A 137 -0.90 13.15 23.64
C ILE A 137 -0.19 11.83 23.96
N ILE A 138 0.08 11.01 22.94
CA ILE A 138 0.79 9.74 23.11
C ILE A 138 2.21 9.99 23.64
N MET A 139 2.94 10.97 23.09
CA MET A 139 4.30 11.29 23.53
C MET A 139 4.38 11.77 24.98
N LEU A 140 3.42 12.60 25.42
CA LEU A 140 3.31 13.01 26.83
C LEU A 140 2.97 11.84 27.74
N SER A 141 2.07 10.96 27.29
CA SER A 141 1.69 9.77 28.06
C SER A 141 2.87 8.81 28.25
N VAL A 142 3.66 8.55 27.20
CA VAL A 142 4.84 7.68 27.24
C VAL A 142 5.92 8.30 28.12
N SER A 143 6.16 9.61 27.96
CA SER A 143 7.15 10.35 28.75
C SER A 143 6.83 10.32 30.24
N LEU A 144 5.56 10.50 30.61
CA LEU A 144 5.10 10.40 31.99
C LEU A 144 5.30 8.98 32.55
N ASN A 145 4.93 7.95 31.79
CA ASN A 145 5.10 6.56 32.20
C ASN A 145 6.59 6.20 32.40
N VAL A 146 7.46 6.58 31.47
CA VAL A 146 8.91 6.37 31.58
C VAL A 146 9.47 7.11 32.79
N TYR A 147 9.06 8.36 33.01
CA TYR A 147 9.48 9.12 34.19
C TYR A 147 9.06 8.44 35.50
N LEU A 148 7.82 7.95 35.60
CA LEU A 148 7.33 7.21 36.77
C LEU A 148 8.10 5.90 36.99
N ILE A 149 8.42 5.16 35.93
CA ILE A 149 9.24 3.94 36.01
C ILE A 149 10.65 4.28 36.51
N ILE A 150 11.32 5.28 35.92
CA ILE A 150 12.66 5.71 36.36
C ILE A 150 12.64 6.17 37.81
N ARG A 151 11.62 6.96 38.21
CA ARG A 151 11.46 7.42 39.58
C ARG A 151 11.25 6.25 40.54
N HIS A 152 10.43 5.28 40.17
CA HIS A 152 10.18 4.07 40.96
C HIS A 152 11.43 3.19 41.07
N LEU A 153 12.19 3.02 39.99
CA LEU A 153 13.47 2.29 39.99
C LEU A 153 14.52 3.01 40.83
N ARG A 154 14.59 4.35 40.78
CA ARG A 154 15.48 5.15 41.64
C ARG A 154 15.09 5.01 43.11
N HIS A 155 13.79 5.03 43.42
CA HIS A 155 13.31 4.80 44.79
C HIS A 155 13.66 3.39 45.28
N ARG A 156 13.37 2.35 44.49
CA ARG A 156 13.73 0.96 44.82
C ARG A 156 15.24 0.76 44.95
N ASN A 157 16.05 1.44 44.15
CA ASN A 157 17.52 1.40 44.27
C ASN A 157 18.00 2.13 45.54
N SER A 158 17.29 3.18 45.98
CA SER A 158 17.57 3.84 47.26
C SER A 158 17.28 2.92 48.46
N GLU A 159 16.25 2.07 48.37
CA GLU A 159 15.95 1.04 49.38
C GLU A 159 16.93 -0.14 49.30
N GLY A 160 17.38 -0.53 48.10
CA GLY A 160 18.37 -1.60 47.88
C GLY A 160 19.79 -1.27 48.37
N LYS A 161 20.14 0.02 48.53
CA LYS A 161 21.40 0.43 49.20
C LYS A 161 21.37 0.25 50.72
N ARG A 162 20.21 0.04 51.35
CA ARG A 162 20.10 -0.20 52.81
C ARG A 162 20.41 -1.65 53.23
N GLN A 163 20.66 -2.56 52.29
CA GLN A 163 20.88 -4.00 52.57
C GLN A 163 22.24 -4.56 52.14
N LYS A 164 23.23 -3.70 51.83
CA LYS A 164 24.64 -4.12 51.71
C LYS A 164 25.55 -3.27 52.61
N ASN A 165 25.56 -3.58 53.90
CA ASN A 165 26.76 -3.43 54.74
C ASN A 165 26.81 -4.62 55.72
N PRO A 166 27.84 -5.50 55.67
CA PRO A 166 28.03 -6.58 56.63
C PRO A 166 28.74 -6.04 57.88
N GLU A 167 28.17 -6.30 59.06
CA GLU A 167 28.82 -6.03 60.35
C GLU A 167 29.14 -7.36 61.03
N ASN A 168 30.42 -7.76 60.98
CA ASN A 168 31.20 -8.37 62.06
C ASN A 168 32.39 -9.16 61.49
N VAL A 169 33.61 -8.69 61.76
CA VAL A 169 34.68 -9.55 62.31
C VAL A 169 35.50 -8.67 63.24
N ASP A 170 35.38 -8.94 64.54
CA ASP A 170 36.21 -8.39 65.61
C ASP A 170 37.68 -8.83 65.48
N GLU A 171 38.57 -7.90 65.82
CA GLU A 171 39.72 -8.07 66.71
C GLU A 171 40.61 -9.34 66.55
N HIS A 172 41.84 -9.19 66.01
CA HIS A 172 43.12 -9.20 66.75
C HIS A 172 44.34 -9.37 65.81
N VAL A 173 45.39 -8.58 66.09
CA VAL A 173 46.84 -8.92 65.98
C VAL A 173 47.52 -8.95 64.58
N GLU A 174 48.28 -7.88 64.35
CA GLU A 174 49.73 -7.84 64.05
C GLU A 174 50.26 -8.57 62.80
N THR A 175 50.77 -7.80 61.81
CA THR A 175 52.18 -7.87 61.33
C THR A 175 52.38 -7.21 59.94
N THR A 176 53.23 -6.17 59.95
CA THR A 176 54.11 -5.65 58.86
C THR A 176 53.49 -5.14 57.53
N ARG A 177 53.56 -3.83 57.29
CA ARG A 177 54.59 -3.15 56.45
C ARG A 177 54.88 -3.84 55.11
N PHE A 178 54.31 -3.33 54.01
CA PHE A 178 55.09 -2.84 52.85
C PHE A 178 54.21 -2.07 51.85
N SER A 179 54.58 -0.81 51.59
CA SER A 179 54.16 0.07 50.48
C SER A 179 52.71 0.56 50.37
N LYS A 180 52.42 1.64 51.11
CA LYS A 180 51.78 2.83 50.54
C LYS A 180 52.87 3.89 50.28
N THR A 181 53.55 3.77 49.15
CA THR A 181 54.15 4.91 48.46
C THR A 181 53.97 4.60 46.97
N VAL A 182 53.53 5.59 46.17
CA VAL A 182 53.88 5.79 44.75
C VAL A 182 52.76 6.44 43.90
N TYR A 183 51.50 6.56 44.31
CA TYR A 183 50.53 7.35 43.51
C TYR A 183 49.54 8.17 44.35
N ASP A 184 49.98 9.35 44.77
CA ASP A 184 49.14 10.55 44.83
C ASP A 184 50.09 11.75 44.81
N GLN A 185 50.17 12.45 43.68
CA GLN A 185 50.58 13.85 43.65
C GLN A 185 50.02 14.55 42.40
N VAL A 186 49.28 15.62 42.71
CA VAL A 186 49.18 16.89 41.98
C VAL A 186 47.93 17.10 41.14
N GLU A 187 47.06 17.88 41.78
CA GLU A 187 46.03 18.78 41.29
C GLU A 187 46.38 19.59 40.03
N GLY A 188 45.34 19.99 39.30
CA GLY A 188 45.18 21.41 38.97
C GLY A 188 44.93 21.77 37.50
N ASN A 189 43.83 22.51 37.29
CA ASN A 189 43.51 23.44 36.17
C ASN A 189 43.34 22.82 34.76
N SER A 190 42.55 23.33 33.81
CA SER A 190 41.94 24.63 33.47
C SER A 190 40.70 24.35 32.56
N ALA A 191 39.54 25.02 32.64
CA ALA A 191 39.16 26.38 32.21
C ALA A 191 38.97 26.57 30.67
N TYR A 192 37.69 26.67 30.23
CA TYR A 192 37.12 27.31 29.01
C TYR A 192 37.58 26.80 27.60
N GLN A 193 36.91 27.00 26.43
CA GLN A 193 35.74 27.77 25.97
C GLN A 193 35.21 27.21 24.60
N GLU A 194 33.91 27.44 24.36
CA GLU A 194 33.05 27.54 23.15
C GLU A 194 33.65 27.84 21.73
N LEU A 195 32.93 27.42 20.68
CA LEU A 195 32.42 28.17 19.48
C LEU A 195 32.09 27.12 18.36
N GLY A 196 31.04 27.22 17.53
CA GLY A 196 30.51 28.36 16.79
C GLY A 196 30.62 28.05 15.29
N ASP A 197 29.48 28.15 14.58
CA ASP A 197 29.22 27.81 13.17
C ASP A 197 30.18 28.46 12.14
N ILE A 198 30.47 27.79 10.99
CA ILE A 198 31.07 28.43 9.80
C ILE A 198 30.46 27.87 8.50
N THR A 199 29.81 28.76 7.76
CA THR A 199 29.41 28.62 6.35
C THR A 199 30.57 28.79 5.36
N LYS A 200 30.61 27.87 4.38
CA LYS A 200 30.92 27.98 2.94
C LYS A 200 32.12 28.79 2.40
N GLU A 201 33.01 28.02 1.75
CA GLU A 201 33.35 28.09 0.30
C GLU A 201 34.50 28.99 -0.18
N SER A 202 35.55 28.36 -0.74
CA SER A 202 36.07 28.66 -2.09
C SER A 202 37.07 27.62 -2.60
N GLN A 203 36.91 27.23 -3.87
CA GLN A 203 37.92 26.90 -4.90
C GLN A 203 39.12 26.00 -4.55
N TYR A 204 39.17 24.84 -5.23
CA TYR A 204 40.43 24.27 -5.71
C TYR A 204 40.36 24.07 -7.24
N ASP A 205 41.25 24.79 -7.92
CA ASP A 205 41.67 24.57 -9.29
C ASP A 205 42.47 23.25 -9.43
N LYS A 206 42.42 22.69 -10.65
CA LYS A 206 43.37 21.75 -11.27
C LYS A 206 43.53 20.36 -10.63
N LEU A 207 42.96 19.35 -11.27
CA LEU A 207 43.67 18.55 -12.29
C LEU A 207 42.67 17.79 -13.18
#